data_AF-A0A445MG63-F1
#
_entry.id   AF-A0A445MG63-F1
#
_cell.length_a   1.000
_cell.length_b   1.000
_cell.length_c   1.000
_cell.angle_alpha   90.00
_cell.angle_beta   90.00
_cell.angle_gamma   90.00
#
_symmetry.space_group_name_H-M   'P 1'
#
loop_
_entity.id
_entity.type
_entity.pdbx_description
1 polymer ?
#
loop_
_entity_poly.entity_id
_entity_poly.type
_entity_poly.pdbx_seq_one_letter_code
_entity_poly.pdbx_strand_id
1 'polypeptide(L)'
;MAFGECRRSNYVRVQANGFMCGNCTPRIANPKNLMEAAEDIMSQRNVESLLFRGKKISGETNAEKLDRFSGALIKEEERRKKSPIPTVVVKQVMTPRTSSATNITTTTTTTSTKTTSTSPDH
;
A
#
# COMPACT_ATOMS: atom_id res chain seq x y z
N MET A 1 3.95 -5.58 -12.73
CA MET A 1 3.04 -4.72 -11.95
C MET A 1 3.24 -3.29 -12.42
N ALA A 2 2.23 -2.41 -12.32
CA ALA A 2 2.39 -1.00 -12.69
C ALA A 2 3.26 -0.24 -11.67
N PHE A 3 3.36 -0.76 -10.45
CA PHE A 3 4.50 -0.48 -9.57
C PHE A 3 5.74 -1.13 -10.21
N GLY A 4 6.66 -0.31 -10.74
CA GLY A 4 7.81 -0.76 -11.51
C GLY A 4 8.77 -1.71 -10.77
N GLU A 5 9.85 -2.11 -11.45
CA GLU A 5 10.90 -3.01 -10.93
C GLU A 5 11.42 -2.50 -9.55
N CYS A 6 11.14 -3.25 -8.49
CA CYS A 6 11.39 -2.92 -7.08
C CYS A 6 12.81 -2.37 -6.83
N ARG A 7 13.07 -1.46 -5.86
CA ARG A 7 13.31 -1.85 -4.46
C ARG A 7 13.36 -0.71 -3.41
N ARG A 8 13.20 0.58 -3.78
CA ARG A 8 13.33 1.70 -2.80
C ARG A 8 12.11 2.62 -2.65
N SER A 9 11.17 2.63 -3.59
CA SER A 9 10.06 3.60 -3.62
C SER A 9 8.65 3.00 -3.48
N ASN A 10 8.55 1.69 -3.23
CA ASN A 10 7.24 0.98 -3.18
C ASN A 10 6.61 1.01 -1.79
N TYR A 11 7.27 1.67 -0.83
CA TYR A 11 6.78 1.89 0.52
C TYR A 11 6.80 3.38 0.81
N VAL A 12 5.67 3.89 1.27
CA VAL A 12 5.51 5.27 1.73
C VAL A 12 4.99 5.22 3.15
N ARG A 13 5.69 5.89 4.07
CA ARG A 13 5.23 6.11 5.45
C ARG A 13 5.12 7.60 5.66
N VAL A 14 3.90 8.07 5.91
CA VAL A 14 3.63 9.43 6.37
C VAL A 14 3.32 9.33 7.85
N GLN A 15 4.10 10.02 8.66
CA GLN A 15 3.92 10.05 10.11
C GLN A 15 3.92 11.50 10.58
N ALA A 16 2.95 11.84 11.42
CA ALA A 16 2.95 13.05 12.21
C ALA A 16 3.95 12.89 13.37
N ASN A 17 5.17 13.44 13.25
CA ASN A 17 6.05 13.54 14.40
C ASN A 17 5.58 14.70 15.30
N GLY A 18 5.29 14.42 16.56
CA GLY A 18 4.78 15.40 17.53
C GLY A 18 3.37 15.10 18.05
N PHE A 19 2.65 14.15 17.45
CA PHE A 19 1.49 13.55 18.09
C PHE A 19 2.01 12.48 19.06
N MET A 20 2.31 12.86 20.30
CA MET A 20 2.67 11.93 21.38
C MET A 20 1.50 10.95 21.60
N CYS A 21 1.54 9.80 20.93
CA CYS A 21 0.64 8.68 21.18
C CYS A 21 1.12 7.94 22.43
N GLY A 22 0.80 8.52 23.58
CA GLY A 22 0.89 7.91 24.90
C GLY A 22 -0.18 8.55 25.76
N ASN A 23 -1.35 7.91 25.87
CA ASN A 23 -2.51 8.34 26.67
C ASN A 23 -2.93 9.82 26.56
N CYS A 24 -2.61 10.50 25.45
CA CYS A 24 -3.01 11.89 25.26
C CYS A 24 -4.23 11.95 24.35
N THR A 25 -5.33 12.45 24.91
CA THR A 25 -6.36 13.16 24.15
C THR A 25 -5.67 14.09 23.13
N PRO A 26 -6.22 14.22 21.91
CA PRO A 26 -5.63 15.12 20.93
C PRO A 26 -5.58 16.51 21.56
N ARG A 27 -4.38 17.05 21.80
CA ARG A 27 -4.21 18.46 22.21
C ARG A 27 -4.82 19.42 21.17
N ILE A 28 -5.10 18.87 19.98
CA ILE A 28 -5.86 19.43 18.90
C ILE A 28 -7.32 18.98 19.01
N ALA A 29 -8.06 19.52 19.98
CA ALA A 29 -9.49 19.25 20.15
C ALA A 29 -10.36 19.84 19.03
N ASN A 30 -9.79 20.72 18.20
CA ASN A 30 -10.49 21.42 17.13
C ASN A 30 -10.15 20.80 15.76
N PRO A 31 -11.14 20.38 14.96
CA PRO A 31 -10.91 19.72 13.67
C PRO A 31 -10.17 20.60 12.66
N LYS A 32 -10.30 21.94 12.76
CA LYS A 32 -9.58 22.90 11.92
C LYS A 32 -8.06 22.81 12.12
N ASN A 33 -7.63 22.74 13.37
CA ASN A 33 -6.23 22.64 13.74
C ASN A 33 -5.63 21.27 13.35
N LEU A 34 -6.46 20.23 13.20
CA LEU A 34 -6.03 18.91 12.71
C LEU A 34 -5.84 18.92 11.19
N MET A 35 -6.74 19.57 10.45
CA MET A 35 -6.62 19.75 9.01
C MET A 35 -5.36 20.56 8.67
N GLU A 36 -5.13 21.67 9.37
CA GLU A 36 -3.92 22.49 9.22
C GLU A 36 -2.65 21.69 9.52
N ALA A 37 -2.64 20.91 10.61
CA ALA A 37 -1.52 20.01 10.91
C ALA A 37 -1.31 18.94 9.83
N ALA A 38 -2.38 18.42 9.23
CA ALA A 38 -2.28 17.46 8.13
C ALA A 38 -1.67 18.12 6.88
N GLU A 39 -2.10 19.32 6.51
CA GLU A 39 -1.52 20.09 5.40
C GLU A 39 -0.03 20.39 5.61
N ASP A 40 0.35 20.74 6.84
CA ASP A 40 1.76 20.91 7.21
C ASP A 40 2.56 19.62 7.03
N ILE A 41 2.04 18.48 7.50
CA ILE A 41 2.68 17.17 7.32
C ILE A 41 2.79 16.80 5.84
N MET A 42 1.79 17.12 5.03
CA MET A 42 1.78 16.85 3.60
C MET A 42 2.81 17.70 2.84
N SER A 43 3.02 18.94 3.30
CA SER A 43 3.98 19.90 2.75
C SER A 43 5.43 19.59 3.14
N GLN A 44 5.65 18.81 4.22
CA GLN A 44 6.99 18.41 4.64
C GLN A 44 7.69 17.52 3.61
N ARG A 45 9.01 17.70 3.49
CA ARG A 45 9.87 16.81 2.69
C ARG A 45 9.89 15.41 3.28
N ASN A 46 9.74 14.40 2.43
CA ASN A 46 9.73 13.02 2.87
C ASN A 46 11.11 12.59 3.38
N VAL A 47 11.16 11.67 4.35
CA VAL A 47 12.42 11.06 4.81
C VAL A 47 12.47 9.60 4.40
N GLU A 48 13.51 9.24 3.66
CA GLU A 48 13.73 7.89 3.14
C GLU A 48 14.81 7.17 3.94
N SER A 49 14.59 5.89 4.24
CA SER A 49 15.61 5.02 4.81
C SER A 49 16.36 4.30 3.69
N LEU A 50 17.66 4.56 3.60
CA LEU A 50 18.55 3.89 2.65
C LEU A 50 19.33 2.80 3.38
N LEU A 51 19.22 1.57 2.88
CA LEU A 51 19.97 0.42 3.42
C LEU A 51 21.47 0.76 3.49
N PHE A 52 22.06 0.62 4.67
CA PHE A 52 23.46 0.96 5.00
C PHE A 52 23.87 2.44 4.89
N ARG A 53 22.95 3.36 4.57
CA ARG A 53 23.23 4.81 4.43
C ARG A 53 22.41 5.69 5.38
N GLY A 54 21.61 5.08 6.25
CA GLY A 54 20.80 5.81 7.23
C GLY A 54 19.59 6.50 6.62
N LYS A 55 19.21 7.65 7.18
CA LYS A 55 18.06 8.45 6.74
C LYS A 55 18.52 9.53 5.77
N LYS A 56 17.76 9.76 4.69
CA LYS A 56 17.98 10.82 3.71
C LYS A 56 16.70 11.64 3.55
N ILE A 57 16.81 12.97 3.52
CA ILE A 57 15.70 13.84 3.15
C ILE A 57 15.50 13.77 1.64
N SER A 58 14.27 13.49 1.22
CA SER A 58 13.87 13.42 -0.18
C SER A 58 13.79 14.81 -0.81
N GLY A 59 13.98 14.87 -2.12
CA GLY A 59 13.70 16.06 -2.92
C GLY A 59 12.21 16.29 -3.16
N GLU A 60 11.35 15.36 -2.73
CA GLU A 60 9.89 15.40 -2.89
C GLU A 60 9.19 15.63 -1.54
N THR A 61 8.05 16.32 -1.56
CA THR A 61 7.13 16.43 -0.40
C THR A 61 6.36 15.13 -0.18
N ASN A 62 5.74 14.98 1.00
CA ASN A 62 4.86 13.84 1.27
C ASN A 62 3.65 13.82 0.32
N ALA A 63 3.11 15.00 -0.04
CA ALA A 63 2.03 15.14 -1.01
C ALA A 63 2.44 14.66 -2.41
N GLU A 64 3.58 15.13 -2.93
CA GLU A 64 4.12 14.73 -4.24
C GLU A 64 4.34 13.21 -4.32
N LYS A 65 4.88 12.63 -3.24
CA LYS A 65 5.13 11.19 -3.16
C LYS A 65 3.83 10.38 -3.16
N LEU A 66 2.79 10.87 -2.49
CA LEU A 66 1.46 10.24 -2.49
C LEU A 66 0.77 10.34 -3.85
N ASP A 67 0.90 11.47 -4.53
CA ASP A 67 0.36 11.65 -5.88
C ASP A 67 1.00 10.69 -6.89
N ARG A 68 2.34 10.56 -6.84
CA ARG A 68 3.05 9.55 -7.64
C ARG A 68 2.56 8.13 -7.36
N PHE A 69 2.28 7.81 -6.09
CA PHE A 69 1.79 6.50 -5.69
C PHE A 69 0.35 6.26 -6.16
N SER A 70 -0.51 7.27 -6.10
CA SER A 70 -1.90 7.21 -6.60
C SER A 70 -1.94 6.95 -8.11
N GLY A 71 -1.07 7.61 -8.89
CA GLY A 71 -0.95 7.38 -10.32
C GLY A 71 -0.51 5.95 -10.67
N ALA A 72 0.37 5.36 -9.87
CA ALA A 72 0.77 3.95 -10.02
C ALA A 72 -0.36 2.98 -9.64
N LEU A 73 -1.15 3.30 -8.61
CA LEU A 73 -2.33 2.53 -8.20
C LEU A 73 -3.38 2.47 -9.32
N ILE A 74 -3.73 3.62 -9.91
CA ILE A 74 -4.71 3.70 -11.01
C ILE A 74 -4.23 2.86 -12.20
N LYS A 75 -2.96 3.00 -12.59
CA LYS A 75 -2.38 2.20 -13.68
C LYS A 75 -2.40 0.70 -13.37
N GLU A 76 -2.16 0.31 -12.12
CA GLU A 76 -2.23 -1.11 -11.72
C GLU A 76 -3.65 -1.63 -11.77
N GLU A 77 -4.64 -0.84 -11.34
CA GLU A 77 -6.05 -1.21 -11.42
C GLU A 77 -6.48 -1.46 -12.87
N GLU A 78 -6.19 -0.52 -13.76
CA GLU A 78 -6.49 -0.64 -15.19
C GLU A 78 -5.78 -1.84 -15.83
N ARG A 79 -4.53 -2.10 -15.43
CA ARG A 79 -3.79 -3.29 -15.86
C ARG A 79 -4.48 -4.56 -15.41
N ARG A 80 -4.99 -4.62 -14.17
CA ARG A 80 -5.71 -5.80 -13.64
C ARG A 80 -7.05 -6.01 -14.35
N LYS A 81 -7.79 -4.94 -14.67
CA LYS A 81 -9.03 -5.03 -15.46
C LYS A 81 -8.80 -5.63 -16.84
N LYS A 82 -7.68 -5.31 -17.47
CA LYS A 82 -7.29 -5.82 -18.80
C LYS A 82 -6.55 -7.15 -18.76
N SER A 83 -6.17 -7.63 -17.56
CA SER A 83 -5.37 -8.84 -17.43
C SER A 83 -6.27 -10.08 -17.53
N PRO A 84 -5.91 -11.09 -18.33
CA PRO A 84 -6.62 -12.37 -18.33
C PRO A 84 -6.40 -13.17 -17.04
N ILE A 85 -5.52 -12.71 -16.15
CA ILE A 85 -5.20 -13.36 -14.88
C ILE A 85 -6.18 -12.85 -13.82
N PRO A 86 -6.96 -13.73 -13.17
CA PRO A 86 -7.91 -13.32 -12.14
C PRO A 86 -7.19 -12.69 -10.95
N THR A 87 -7.77 -11.62 -10.41
CA THR A 87 -7.27 -11.01 -9.17
C THR A 87 -7.56 -11.95 -8.01
N VAL A 88 -6.51 -12.59 -7.48
CA VAL A 88 -6.64 -13.45 -6.29
C VAL A 88 -6.80 -12.55 -5.07
N VAL A 89 -8.00 -12.56 -4.46
CA VAL A 89 -8.24 -11.92 -3.17
C VAL A 89 -7.92 -12.93 -2.08
N VAL A 90 -6.92 -12.63 -1.26
CA VAL A 90 -6.64 -13.46 -0.08
C VAL A 90 -7.74 -13.20 0.94
N LYS A 91 -8.61 -14.19 1.14
CA LYS A 91 -9.64 -14.13 2.18
C LYS A 91 -8.95 -14.26 3.53
N GLN A 92 -8.79 -13.15 4.24
CA GLN A 92 -8.25 -13.15 5.59
C GLN A 92 -9.27 -13.79 6.53
N VAL A 93 -9.11 -15.07 6.82
CA VAL A 93 -9.86 -15.74 7.88
C VAL A 93 -9.22 -15.31 9.20
N MET A 94 -9.87 -14.40 9.91
CA MET A 94 -9.47 -14.00 11.26
C MET A 94 -9.76 -15.17 12.22
N THR A 95 -8.87 -16.16 12.27
CA THR A 95 -8.83 -17.07 13.40
C THR A 95 -8.12 -16.34 14.55
N PRO A 96 -8.66 -16.34 15.78
CA PRO A 96 -7.97 -15.78 16.93
C PRO A 96 -6.63 -16.50 17.09
N ARG A 97 -5.53 -15.78 16.87
CA ARG A 97 -4.18 -16.34 16.93
C ARG A 97 -3.77 -16.45 18.40
N THR A 98 -4.00 -17.61 19.02
CA THR A 98 -3.26 -18.03 20.21
C THR A 98 -1.92 -18.61 19.74
N SER A 99 -0.83 -18.07 20.30
CA SER A 99 0.58 -18.26 20.00
C SER A 99 1.04 -19.64 19.51
N SER A 100 1.76 -19.68 18.38
CA SER A 100 3.08 -20.34 18.19
C SER A 100 3.54 -20.23 16.72
N ALA A 101 4.85 -20.13 16.49
CA ALA A 101 5.45 -19.92 15.18
C ALA A 101 5.26 -21.13 14.24
N THR A 102 4.75 -20.89 13.04
CA THR A 102 4.78 -21.86 11.93
C THR A 102 4.88 -21.11 10.61
N ASN A 103 5.85 -21.49 9.78
CA ASN A 103 6.03 -21.00 8.42
C ASN A 103 4.74 -21.27 7.62
N ILE A 104 4.09 -20.22 7.12
CA ILE A 104 2.87 -20.36 6.33
C ILE A 104 3.26 -20.78 4.92
N THR A 105 3.07 -22.06 4.60
CA THR A 105 3.00 -22.53 3.22
C THR A 105 1.61 -22.14 2.68
N THR A 106 1.58 -21.16 1.78
CA THR A 106 0.37 -20.76 1.04
C THR A 106 -0.07 -21.88 0.11
N THR A 107 -1.22 -22.50 0.40
CA THR A 107 -1.94 -23.33 -0.56
C THR A 107 -2.77 -22.43 -1.48
N THR A 108 -2.39 -22.34 -2.75
CA THR A 108 -3.16 -21.64 -3.79
C THR A 108 -4.27 -22.55 -4.28
N THR A 109 -5.53 -22.20 -4.03
CA THR A 109 -6.67 -22.89 -4.65
C THR A 109 -6.93 -22.25 -6.01
N THR A 110 -6.43 -22.86 -7.08
CA THR A 110 -6.76 -22.49 -8.47
C THR A 110 -8.17 -22.98 -8.80
N THR A 111 -9.14 -22.06 -8.89
CA THR A 111 -10.44 -22.36 -9.49
C THR A 111 -10.27 -22.33 -11.02
N SER A 112 -10.19 -23.51 -11.64
CA SER A 112 -10.09 -23.64 -13.09
C SER A 112 -11.45 -23.31 -13.74
N THR A 113 -11.54 -22.19 -14.45
CA THR A 113 -12.69 -21.88 -15.31
C THR A 113 -12.56 -22.63 -16.63
N LYS A 114 -13.47 -23.60 -16.82
CA LYS A 114 -13.60 -24.46 -18.00
C LYS A 114 -13.81 -23.63 -19.27
N THR A 115 -12.83 -23.63 -20.17
CA THR A 115 -12.98 -23.11 -21.54
C THR A 115 -13.78 -24.11 -22.37
N THR A 116 -14.99 -23.75 -22.80
CA THR A 116 -15.70 -24.45 -23.88
C THR A 116 -15.30 -23.83 -25.21
N SER A 117 -14.44 -24.51 -25.96
CA SER A 117 -14.20 -24.25 -27.38
C SER A 117 -15.29 -24.94 -28.19
N THR A 118 -16.15 -24.19 -28.86
CA THR A 118 -17.03 -24.69 -29.92
C THR A 118 -16.26 -24.71 -31.24
N SER A 119 -16.08 -25.90 -31.82
CA SER A 119 -15.59 -26.09 -33.19
C SER A 119 -16.69 -25.75 -34.20
N PRO A 120 -16.37 -25.22 -35.39
CA PRO A 120 -17.32 -25.11 -36.49
C PRO A 120 -17.35 -26.43 -37.29
N ASP A 121 -18.56 -26.95 -37.53
CA ASP A 121 -18.80 -28.04 -38.47
C ASP A 121 -18.60 -27.56 -39.91
N HIS A 122 -17.96 -28.39 -40.72
CA HIS A 122 -17.84 -28.23 -42.17
C HIS A 122 -18.23 -29.51 -42.87
#